data_AF-A0A7W3LS92-F1
#
_entry.id   AF-A0A7W3LS92-F1
#
_cell.length_a   1.000
_cell.length_b   1.000
_cell.length_c   1.000
_cell.angle_alpha   90.00
_cell.angle_beta   90.00
_cell.angle_gamma   90.00
#
_symmetry.space_group_name_H-M   'P 1'
#
loop_
_entity.id
_entity.type
_entity.pdbx_description
1 polymer ?
#
loop_
_entity_poly.entity_id
_entity_poly.type
_entity_poly.pdbx_seq_one_letter_code
_entity_poly.pdbx_strand_id
1 'polypeptide(L)'
;MAAMIAVGVLLVLVWYGLRGLGRWWGLAARWVGWVSPWTRWAHAWVLSAPATFGYVVVFSVLTSVQLAAPPRLVDLLTMLQSTNLRNLHRAPLRALLHSALWVADKGAGLPLYVLVFVSVVAWAERRYGTPRIVVVGLAGHVLGTLLTALVEVRALEAGRASARLAVTTDVGVSYVMVAGCAAAVLVMRGWWRVVGWVLLGVGVVGPVVWSRTLWDLGHVFATVCGLGVAWVLVRVAPLRRPPDLRGCLPVPACGGRDRGPGAVGAPGEVGPPVRGGG
;
A
#
# COMPACT_ATOMS: atom_id res chain seq x y z
N MET A 1 8.00 -4.59 17.90
CA MET A 1 8.00 -3.94 16.56
C MET A 1 9.40 -3.79 15.96
N ALA A 2 10.40 -3.29 16.71
CA ALA A 2 11.82 -3.43 16.32
C ALA A 2 12.15 -4.89 15.97
N ALA A 3 11.62 -5.84 16.74
CA ALA A 3 11.67 -7.27 16.43
C ALA A 3 11.05 -7.65 15.07
N MET A 4 9.92 -7.06 14.65
CA MET A 4 9.29 -7.39 13.36
C MET A 4 10.10 -6.85 12.18
N ILE A 5 10.61 -5.62 12.27
CA ILE A 5 11.47 -5.02 11.25
C ILE A 5 12.79 -5.80 11.18
N ALA A 6 13.39 -6.10 12.33
CA ALA A 6 14.61 -6.92 12.41
C ALA A 6 14.39 -8.32 11.83
N VAL A 7 13.26 -8.96 12.12
CA VAL A 7 12.88 -10.25 11.51
C VAL A 7 12.73 -10.11 10.01
N GLY A 8 12.05 -9.06 9.51
CA GLY A 8 11.91 -8.81 8.07
C GLY A 8 13.27 -8.64 7.37
N VAL A 9 14.16 -7.82 7.94
CA VAL A 9 15.53 -7.63 7.44
C VAL A 9 16.31 -8.95 7.48
N LEU A 10 16.23 -9.68 8.59
CA LEU A 10 16.89 -10.97 8.74
C LEU A 10 16.40 -11.99 7.71
N LEU A 11 15.09 -12.08 7.47
CA LEU A 11 14.52 -12.97 6.45
C LEU A 11 15.03 -12.63 5.05
N VAL A 12 15.16 -11.33 4.73
CA VAL A 12 15.74 -10.88 3.47
C VAL A 12 17.22 -11.27 3.37
N LEU A 13 18.01 -11.03 4.42
CA LEU A 13 19.43 -11.39 4.46
C LEU A 13 19.64 -12.90 4.35
N VAL A 14 18.89 -13.69 5.12
CA VAL A 14 18.92 -15.16 5.09
C VAL A 14 18.55 -15.66 3.70
N TRP A 15 17.52 -15.08 3.07
CA TRP A 15 17.11 -15.47 1.73
C TRP A 15 18.19 -15.21 0.69
N TYR A 16 18.79 -14.01 0.67
CA TYR A 16 19.87 -13.70 -0.27
C TYR A 16 21.16 -14.48 0.04
N GLY A 17 21.46 -14.75 1.31
CA GLY A 17 22.53 -15.65 1.73
C GLY A 17 22.32 -17.08 1.21
N LEU A 18 21.10 -17.62 1.36
CA LEU A 18 20.72 -18.93 0.84
C LEU A 18 20.83 -19.01 -0.69
N ARG A 19 20.45 -17.94 -1.40
CA ARG A 19 20.67 -17.84 -2.86
C ARG A 19 22.15 -17.85 -3.24
N GLY A 20 23.00 -17.17 -2.47
CA GLY A 20 24.45 -17.17 -2.65
C GLY A 20 25.06 -18.56 -2.44
N LEU A 21 24.69 -19.22 -1.34
CA LEU A 21 25.10 -20.58 -0.99
C LEU A 21 24.63 -21.63 -2.02
N GLY A 22 23.45 -21.43 -2.61
CA GLY A 22 22.91 -22.29 -3.67
C GLY A 22 23.78 -22.39 -4.93
N ARG A 23 24.79 -21.53 -5.10
CA ARG A 23 25.78 -21.64 -6.17
C ARG A 23 26.78 -22.78 -5.96
N TRP A 24 27.01 -23.15 -4.70
CA TRP A 24 28.07 -24.09 -4.29
C TRP A 24 27.51 -25.35 -3.63
N TRP A 25 26.28 -25.29 -3.11
CA TRP A 25 25.66 -26.38 -2.37
C TRP A 25 24.33 -26.83 -2.99
N GLY A 26 24.28 -28.07 -3.49
CA GLY A 26 23.11 -28.62 -4.19
C GLY A 26 21.83 -28.68 -3.36
N LEU A 27 21.91 -28.86 -2.04
CA LEU A 27 20.73 -28.81 -1.17
C LEU A 27 20.17 -27.39 -1.07
N ALA A 28 21.03 -26.38 -0.91
CA ALA A 28 20.62 -24.98 -0.93
C ALA A 28 20.01 -24.60 -2.29
N ALA A 29 20.56 -25.10 -3.40
CA ALA A 29 20.01 -24.89 -4.74
C ALA A 29 18.57 -25.42 -4.88
N ARG A 30 18.27 -26.60 -4.31
CA ARG A 30 16.92 -27.18 -4.30
C ARG A 30 15.93 -26.30 -3.53
N TRP A 31 16.32 -25.83 -2.34
CA TRP A 31 15.50 -24.92 -1.54
C TRP A 31 15.25 -23.59 -2.25
N VAL A 32 16.28 -23.01 -2.88
CA VAL A 32 16.14 -21.79 -3.69
C VAL A 32 15.17 -22.02 -4.83
N GLY A 33 15.26 -23.15 -5.54
CA GLY A 33 14.32 -23.52 -6.60
C GLY A 33 12.87 -23.58 -6.11
N TRP A 34 12.62 -24.18 -4.94
CA TRP A 34 11.29 -24.32 -4.35
C TRP A 34 10.69 -22.99 -3.88
N VAL A 35 11.50 -22.10 -3.30
CA VAL A 35 11.04 -20.81 -2.74
C VAL A 35 11.02 -19.68 -3.81
N SER A 36 11.74 -19.83 -4.90
CA SER A 36 11.86 -18.81 -5.95
C SER A 36 10.53 -18.38 -6.60
N PRO A 37 9.57 -19.27 -6.91
CA PRO A 37 8.27 -18.88 -7.43
C PRO A 37 7.52 -17.91 -6.51
N TRP A 38 7.55 -18.18 -5.20
CA TRP A 38 6.89 -17.36 -4.18
C TRP A 38 7.57 -15.99 -4.01
N THR A 39 8.89 -15.96 -4.00
CA THR A 39 9.63 -14.70 -3.88
C THR A 39 9.55 -13.85 -5.15
N ARG A 40 9.50 -14.46 -6.35
CA ARG A 40 9.18 -13.76 -7.60
C ARG A 40 7.78 -13.19 -7.58
N TRP A 41 6.81 -13.96 -7.11
CA TRP A 41 5.44 -13.47 -6.93
C TRP A 41 5.41 -12.25 -6.00
N ALA A 42 6.08 -12.32 -4.85
CA ALA A 42 6.15 -11.23 -3.88
C ALA A 42 6.85 -9.99 -4.45
N HIS A 43 7.98 -10.15 -5.14
CA HIS A 43 8.64 -9.05 -5.85
C HIS A 43 7.73 -8.40 -6.89
N ALA A 44 7.09 -9.21 -7.74
CA ALA A 44 6.15 -8.69 -8.73
C ALA A 44 4.98 -7.96 -8.08
N TRP A 45 4.48 -8.45 -6.94
CA TRP A 45 3.44 -7.79 -6.16
C TRP A 45 3.89 -6.41 -5.68
N VAL A 46 5.05 -6.33 -5.01
CA VAL A 46 5.63 -5.08 -4.50
C VAL A 46 5.87 -4.07 -5.62
N LEU A 47 6.52 -4.50 -6.70
CA LEU A 47 6.85 -3.62 -7.83
C LEU A 47 5.62 -3.17 -8.63
N SER A 48 4.50 -3.89 -8.53
CA SER A 48 3.26 -3.52 -9.21
C SER A 48 2.39 -2.50 -8.47
N ALA A 49 2.74 -2.15 -7.23
CA ALA A 49 2.04 -1.17 -6.39
C ALA A 49 3.02 -0.22 -5.64
N PRO A 50 3.88 0.51 -6.37
CA PRO A 50 4.98 1.26 -5.77
C PRO A 50 4.54 2.35 -4.80
N ALA A 51 3.43 3.06 -5.03
CA ALA A 51 3.00 4.10 -4.09
C ALA A 51 2.55 3.50 -2.76
N THR A 52 1.81 2.40 -2.81
CA THR A 52 1.34 1.71 -1.60
C THR A 52 2.51 1.23 -0.76
N PHE A 53 3.47 0.52 -1.37
CA PHE A 53 4.62 0.01 -0.64
C PHE A 53 5.56 1.13 -0.18
N GLY A 54 5.78 2.17 -0.98
CA GLY A 54 6.54 3.35 -0.57
C GLY A 54 5.90 4.03 0.65
N TYR A 55 4.57 4.22 0.62
CA TYR A 55 3.83 4.80 1.73
C TYR A 55 3.91 3.94 3.01
N VAL A 56 3.78 2.61 2.86
CA VAL A 56 3.96 1.65 3.97
C VAL A 56 5.33 1.79 4.62
N VAL A 57 6.40 1.88 3.83
CA VAL A 57 7.75 2.09 4.34
C VAL A 57 7.83 3.41 5.11
N VAL A 58 7.34 4.51 4.52
CA VAL A 58 7.43 5.84 5.15
C VAL A 58 6.71 5.87 6.50
N PHE A 59 5.43 5.49 6.57
CA PHE A 59 4.71 5.56 7.84
C PHE A 59 5.23 4.54 8.85
N SER A 60 5.71 3.38 8.41
CA SER A 60 6.27 2.35 9.31
C SER A 60 7.60 2.81 9.93
N VAL A 61 8.46 3.49 9.16
CA VAL A 61 9.69 4.10 9.66
C VAL A 61 9.35 5.19 10.68
N LEU A 62 8.44 6.11 10.35
CA LEU A 62 8.01 7.17 11.28
C LEU A 62 7.41 6.59 12.56
N THR A 63 6.57 5.57 12.46
CA THR A 63 5.99 4.89 13.63
C THR A 63 7.04 4.17 14.47
N SER A 64 8.11 3.66 13.85
CA SER A 64 9.22 3.03 14.57
C SER A 64 10.02 4.06 15.39
N VAL A 65 10.23 5.26 14.83
CA VAL A 65 10.84 6.37 15.56
C VAL A 65 9.95 6.80 16.73
N GLN A 66 8.62 6.84 16.55
CA GLN A 66 7.68 7.13 17.64
C GLN A 66 7.81 6.14 18.79
N LEU A 67 7.85 4.84 18.49
CA LEU A 67 7.97 3.81 19.54
C LEU A 67 9.29 3.84 20.30
N ALA A 68 10.34 4.43 19.72
CA ALA A 68 11.62 4.61 20.40
C ALA A 68 11.63 5.85 21.33
N ALA A 69 10.64 6.74 21.20
CA ALA A 69 10.57 7.98 21.96
C ALA A 69 9.79 7.80 23.29
N PRO A 70 10.07 8.64 24.31
CA PRO A 70 9.30 8.66 25.54
C PRO A 70 7.80 8.91 25.27
N PRO A 71 6.86 8.24 25.97
CA PRO A 71 5.42 8.34 25.69
C PRO A 71 4.87 9.78 25.67
N ARG A 72 5.33 10.62 26.60
CA ARG A 72 4.93 12.05 26.65
C ARG A 72 5.37 12.83 25.42
N LEU A 73 6.54 12.51 24.87
CA LEU A 73 7.04 13.14 23.65
C LEU A 73 6.19 12.69 22.45
N VAL A 74 5.81 11.41 22.38
CA VAL A 74 4.92 10.91 21.31
C VAL A 74 3.56 11.58 21.35
N ASP A 75 2.97 11.75 22.54
CA ASP A 75 1.68 12.42 22.69
C ASP A 75 1.75 13.89 22.22
N LEU A 76 2.83 14.60 22.57
CA LEU A 76 3.06 15.97 22.13
C LEU A 76 3.33 16.06 20.63
N LEU A 77 4.17 15.19 20.08
CA LEU A 77 4.42 15.12 18.64
C LEU A 77 3.14 14.79 17.88
N THR A 78 2.33 13.85 18.35
CA THR A 78 1.04 13.50 17.73
C THR A 78 0.11 14.71 17.70
N MET A 79 0.01 15.47 18.79
CA MET A 79 -0.76 16.71 18.82
C MET A 79 -0.21 17.75 17.81
N LEU A 80 1.11 17.88 17.65
CA LEU A 80 1.73 18.81 16.71
C LEU A 80 1.57 18.40 15.24
N GLN A 81 1.51 17.10 14.97
CA GLN A 81 1.34 16.56 13.62
C GLN A 81 -0.13 16.34 13.24
N SER A 82 -1.08 16.53 14.17
CA SER A 82 -2.49 16.27 13.92
C SER A 82 -3.17 17.36 13.08
N THR A 83 -4.21 16.98 12.36
CA THR A 83 -5.15 17.88 11.66
C THR A 83 -6.21 18.49 12.58
N ASN A 84 -5.86 18.76 13.84
CA ASN A 84 -6.77 19.48 14.74
C ASN A 84 -7.04 20.90 14.23
N LEU A 85 -8.18 21.47 14.64
CA LEU A 85 -8.61 22.80 14.21
C LEU A 85 -7.53 23.88 14.43
N ARG A 86 -6.79 23.82 15.54
CA ARG A 86 -5.72 24.79 15.83
C ARG A 86 -4.58 24.71 14.81
N ASN A 87 -4.14 23.51 14.43
CA ASN A 87 -3.07 23.28 13.48
C ASN A 87 -3.52 23.59 12.05
N LEU A 88 -4.74 23.18 11.67
CA LEU A 88 -5.34 23.51 10.39
C LEU A 88 -5.48 25.03 10.20
N HIS A 89 -5.86 25.75 11.25
CA HIS A 89 -5.95 27.21 11.19
C HIS A 89 -4.58 27.88 11.03
N ARG A 90 -3.54 27.38 11.72
CA ARG A 90 -2.20 28.00 11.72
C ARG A 90 -1.39 27.68 10.47
N ALA A 91 -1.41 26.44 10.01
CA ALA A 91 -0.55 25.95 8.93
C ALA A 91 -1.21 24.76 8.21
N PRO A 92 -2.27 25.01 7.41
CA PRO A 92 -3.14 23.96 6.88
C PRO A 92 -2.40 22.94 6.03
N LEU A 93 -1.56 23.39 5.09
CA LEU A 93 -0.81 22.50 4.20
C LEU A 93 0.17 21.61 4.97
N ARG A 94 0.83 22.16 5.99
CA ARG A 94 1.78 21.42 6.83
C ARG A 94 1.06 20.40 7.71
N ALA A 95 -0.07 20.78 8.30
CA ALA A 95 -0.90 19.90 9.10
C ALA A 95 -1.39 18.71 8.26
N LEU A 96 -1.94 18.97 7.07
CA LEU A 96 -2.39 17.93 6.14
C LEU A 96 -1.24 17.00 5.71
N LEU A 97 -0.07 17.53 5.37
CA LEU A 97 1.06 16.71 4.93
C LEU A 97 1.59 15.83 6.05
N HIS A 98 1.81 16.40 7.23
CA HIS A 98 2.41 15.66 8.33
C HIS A 98 1.45 14.63 8.93
N SER A 99 0.16 14.97 9.03
CA SER A 99 -0.84 14.06 9.56
C SER A 99 -1.01 12.83 8.66
N ALA A 100 -0.89 12.98 7.33
CA ALA A 100 -0.93 11.87 6.40
C ALA A 100 0.13 10.80 6.72
N LEU A 101 1.28 11.19 7.27
CA LEU A 101 2.39 10.25 7.51
C LEU A 101 2.39 9.66 8.93
N TRP A 102 1.44 10.07 9.78
CA TRP A 102 1.43 9.74 11.21
C TRP A 102 0.37 8.70 11.55
N VAL A 103 0.79 7.64 12.26
CA VAL A 103 -0.12 6.60 12.79
C VAL A 103 -0.57 7.00 14.19
N ALA A 104 -1.87 6.92 14.46
CA ALA A 104 -2.47 7.23 15.77
C ALA A 104 -2.04 6.25 16.87
N ASP A 105 -2.41 6.57 18.11
CA ASP A 105 -2.33 5.67 19.28
C ASP A 105 -0.96 5.02 19.46
N LYS A 106 0.11 5.82 19.30
CA LYS A 106 1.50 5.37 19.46
C LYS A 106 1.84 4.20 18.54
N GLY A 107 1.18 4.09 17.38
CA GLY A 107 1.42 3.02 16.42
C GLY A 107 0.72 1.69 16.72
N ALA A 108 -0.20 1.63 17.69
CA ALA A 108 -0.88 0.37 18.07
C ALA A 108 -1.54 -0.34 16.89
N GLY A 109 -2.10 0.42 15.94
CA GLY A 109 -2.74 -0.12 14.73
C GLY A 109 -1.80 -0.50 13.59
N LEU A 110 -0.47 -0.34 13.73
CA LEU A 110 0.47 -0.50 12.60
C LEU A 110 0.34 -1.84 11.87
N PRO A 111 0.27 -3.01 12.54
CA PRO A 111 0.16 -4.29 11.83
C PRO A 111 -1.08 -4.37 10.94
N LEU A 112 -2.21 -3.82 11.41
CA LEU A 112 -3.46 -3.77 10.64
C LEU A 112 -3.31 -2.83 9.43
N TYR A 113 -2.75 -1.64 9.62
CA TYR A 113 -2.47 -0.72 8.51
C TYR A 113 -1.60 -1.37 7.45
N VAL A 114 -0.46 -1.95 7.85
CA VAL A 114 0.44 -2.65 6.94
C VAL A 114 -0.31 -3.74 6.19
N LEU A 115 -1.05 -4.61 6.90
CA LEU A 115 -1.81 -5.70 6.29
C LEU A 115 -2.81 -5.19 5.26
N VAL A 116 -3.62 -4.18 5.59
CA VAL A 116 -4.65 -3.64 4.69
C VAL A 116 -4.02 -2.94 3.48
N PHE A 117 -2.96 -2.15 3.69
CA PHE A 117 -2.26 -1.48 2.58
C PHE A 117 -1.63 -2.50 1.63
N VAL A 118 -0.81 -3.43 2.15
CA VAL A 118 -0.08 -4.38 1.28
C VAL A 118 -1.00 -5.39 0.59
N SER A 119 -2.24 -5.59 1.07
CA SER A 119 -3.22 -6.49 0.46
C SER A 119 -4.26 -5.74 -0.39
N VAL A 120 -5.15 -4.98 0.25
CA VAL A 120 -6.33 -4.36 -0.39
C VAL A 120 -5.95 -3.14 -1.20
N VAL A 121 -5.18 -2.21 -0.63
CA VAL A 121 -4.83 -0.96 -1.32
C VAL A 121 -3.83 -1.22 -2.45
N ALA A 122 -2.86 -2.11 -2.23
CA ALA A 122 -1.93 -2.55 -3.28
C ALA A 122 -2.68 -3.24 -4.43
N TRP A 123 -3.70 -4.05 -4.11
CA TRP A 123 -4.56 -4.62 -5.13
C TRP A 123 -5.29 -3.53 -5.93
N ALA A 124 -5.83 -2.50 -5.26
CA ALA A 124 -6.48 -1.37 -5.93
C ALA A 124 -5.50 -0.60 -6.83
N GLU A 125 -4.30 -0.29 -6.34
CA GLU A 125 -3.26 0.38 -7.12
C GLU A 125 -2.96 -0.35 -8.44
N ARG A 126 -2.93 -1.68 -8.43
CA ARG A 126 -2.72 -2.48 -9.65
C ARG A 126 -3.84 -2.35 -10.67
N ARG A 127 -5.06 -2.02 -10.23
CA ARG A 127 -6.25 -1.87 -11.09
C ARG A 127 -6.46 -0.43 -11.55
N TYR A 128 -6.19 0.55 -10.69
CA TYR A 128 -6.33 1.97 -11.01
C TYR A 128 -5.08 2.56 -11.65
N GLY A 129 -3.90 2.01 -11.33
CA GLY A 129 -2.61 2.62 -11.58
C GLY A 129 -2.20 3.59 -10.46
N THR A 130 -0.89 3.77 -10.30
CA THR A 130 -0.28 4.56 -9.23
C THR A 130 -0.80 6.01 -9.14
N PRO A 131 -0.92 6.79 -10.23
CA PRO A 131 -1.39 8.18 -10.10
C PRO A 131 -2.82 8.26 -9.57
N ARG A 132 -3.70 7.36 -10.05
CA ARG A 132 -5.12 7.36 -9.68
C ARG A 132 -5.32 6.96 -8.23
N ILE A 133 -4.60 5.95 -7.73
CA ILE A 133 -4.73 5.56 -6.33
C ILE A 133 -4.18 6.64 -5.38
N VAL A 134 -3.12 7.35 -5.78
CA VAL A 134 -2.59 8.50 -5.04
C VAL A 134 -3.63 9.61 -4.96
N VAL A 135 -4.27 9.95 -6.09
CA VAL A 135 -5.35 10.95 -6.13
C VAL A 135 -6.53 10.54 -5.22
N VAL A 136 -6.92 9.27 -5.23
CA VAL A 136 -7.98 8.77 -4.33
C VAL A 136 -7.59 8.92 -2.87
N GLY A 137 -6.37 8.50 -2.50
CA GLY A 137 -5.86 8.61 -1.14
C GLY A 137 -5.78 10.06 -0.66
N LEU A 138 -5.26 10.95 -1.50
CA LEU A 138 -5.18 12.39 -1.23
C LEU A 138 -6.57 13.02 -1.10
N ALA A 139 -7.53 12.64 -1.95
CA ALA A 139 -8.89 13.13 -1.85
C ALA A 139 -9.56 12.67 -0.55
N GLY A 140 -9.43 11.40 -0.19
CA GLY A 140 -9.94 10.88 1.07
C GLY A 140 -9.35 11.59 2.28
N HIS A 141 -8.03 11.79 2.28
CA HIS A 141 -7.33 12.52 3.33
C HIS A 141 -7.75 13.98 3.41
N VAL A 142 -7.53 14.75 2.35
CA VAL A 142 -7.72 16.20 2.36
C VAL A 142 -9.20 16.56 2.48
N LEU A 143 -10.06 16.01 1.63
CA LEU A 143 -11.49 16.35 1.66
C LEU A 143 -12.15 15.77 2.93
N GLY A 144 -11.76 14.58 3.35
CA GLY A 144 -12.21 13.99 4.61
C GLY A 144 -11.89 14.90 5.78
N THR A 145 -10.63 15.30 5.94
CA THR A 145 -10.20 16.22 7.00
C THR A 145 -10.93 17.56 6.95
N LEU A 146 -11.08 18.18 5.77
CA LEU A 146 -11.75 19.48 5.66
C LEU A 146 -13.24 19.40 6.02
N LEU A 147 -13.93 18.32 5.63
CA LEU A 147 -15.33 18.10 6.00
C LEU A 147 -15.48 17.82 7.49
N THR A 148 -14.58 17.02 8.08
CA THR A 148 -14.55 16.81 9.54
C THR A 148 -14.36 18.13 10.27
N ALA A 149 -13.35 18.92 9.88
CA ALA A 149 -13.06 20.21 10.48
C ALA A 149 -14.25 21.18 10.39
N LEU A 150 -14.95 21.19 9.24
CA LEU A 150 -16.16 21.99 9.08
C LEU A 150 -17.25 21.58 10.09
N VAL A 151 -17.51 20.28 10.24
CA VAL A 151 -18.50 19.78 11.21
C VAL A 151 -18.09 20.13 12.64
N GLU A 152 -16.80 19.99 12.99
CA GLU A 152 -16.28 20.32 14.31
C GLU A 152 -16.41 21.81 14.65
N VAL A 153 -16.07 22.69 13.69
CA VAL A 153 -16.25 24.15 13.86
C VAL A 153 -17.72 24.48 14.11
N ARG A 154 -18.64 23.90 13.34
CA ARG A 154 -20.09 24.13 13.53
C ARG A 154 -20.60 23.58 14.86
N ALA A 155 -20.05 22.48 15.34
CA ALA A 155 -20.39 21.93 16.64
C ALA A 155 -19.92 22.85 17.79
N LEU A 156 -18.74 23.46 17.67
CA LEU A 156 -18.23 24.46 18.61
C LEU A 156 -19.07 25.73 18.61
N GLU A 157 -19.35 26.29 17.43
CA GLU A 157 -20.16 27.51 17.26
C GLU A 157 -21.58 27.33 17.83
N ALA A 158 -22.16 26.14 17.68
CA ALA A 158 -23.48 25.81 18.23
C ALA A 158 -23.47 25.46 19.73
N GLY A 159 -22.32 25.52 20.41
CA GLY A 159 -22.18 25.13 21.82
C GLY A 159 -22.40 23.62 22.08
N ARG A 160 -22.34 22.78 21.04
CA ARG A 160 -22.57 21.34 21.10
C ARG A 160 -21.30 20.52 21.33
N ALA A 161 -20.13 21.18 21.38
CA ALA A 161 -18.85 20.54 21.64
C ALA A 161 -18.00 21.36 22.63
N SER A 162 -17.18 20.67 23.42
CA SER A 162 -16.23 21.33 24.33
C SER A 162 -15.09 21.99 23.55
N ALA A 163 -14.53 23.08 24.09
CA ALA A 163 -13.36 23.75 23.50
C ALA A 163 -12.14 22.82 23.32
N ARG A 164 -12.07 21.72 24.09
CA ARG A 164 -11.03 20.69 23.95
C ARG A 164 -11.06 20.01 22.57
N LEU A 165 -12.20 20.01 21.87
CA LEU A 165 -12.32 19.48 20.52
C LEU A 165 -11.32 20.12 19.55
N ALA A 166 -11.01 21.41 19.72
CA ALA A 166 -10.10 22.12 18.83
C ALA A 166 -8.63 21.63 18.87
N VAL A 167 -8.28 20.80 19.85
CA VAL A 167 -6.93 20.23 20.03
C VAL A 167 -6.93 18.69 20.07
N THR A 168 -8.05 18.04 19.73
CA THR A 168 -8.13 16.58 19.66
C THR A 168 -7.28 16.05 18.50
N THR A 169 -6.58 14.93 18.72
CA THR A 169 -5.69 14.35 17.72
C THR A 169 -6.47 13.65 16.62
N ASP A 170 -6.17 14.03 15.37
CA ASP A 170 -6.68 13.42 14.14
C ASP A 170 -5.51 13.27 13.16
N VAL A 171 -5.31 12.07 12.61
CA VAL A 171 -4.16 11.75 11.75
C VAL A 171 -4.57 10.90 10.56
N GLY A 172 -3.87 11.09 9.44
CA GLY A 172 -4.37 10.83 8.10
C GLY A 172 -4.10 9.46 7.49
N VAL A 173 -3.24 8.63 8.08
CA VAL A 173 -2.94 7.30 7.51
C VAL A 173 -4.22 6.47 7.35
N SER A 174 -5.13 6.57 8.31
CA SER A 174 -6.41 5.87 8.27
C SER A 174 -7.36 6.39 7.20
N TYR A 175 -7.35 7.70 6.93
CA TYR A 175 -8.21 8.30 5.90
C TYR A 175 -7.77 7.85 4.51
N VAL A 176 -6.45 7.84 4.27
CA VAL A 176 -5.87 7.29 3.05
C VAL A 176 -6.22 5.81 2.89
N MET A 177 -6.15 5.04 3.99
CA MET A 177 -6.48 3.61 3.98
C MET A 177 -7.94 3.37 3.59
N VAL A 178 -8.91 4.01 4.26
CA VAL A 178 -10.34 3.76 4.01
C VAL A 178 -10.75 4.25 2.61
N ALA A 179 -10.15 5.33 2.11
CA ALA A 179 -10.35 5.78 0.74
C ALA A 179 -9.81 4.77 -0.30
N GLY A 180 -8.60 4.24 -0.06
CA GLY A 180 -8.03 3.18 -0.88
C GLY A 180 -8.86 1.88 -0.84
N CYS A 181 -9.36 1.50 0.33
CA CYS A 181 -10.29 0.38 0.49
C CYS A 181 -11.60 0.60 -0.28
N ALA A 182 -12.20 1.80 -0.19
CA ALA A 182 -13.40 2.13 -0.93
C ALA A 182 -13.20 1.99 -2.45
N ALA A 183 -12.07 2.49 -2.97
CA ALA A 183 -11.70 2.30 -4.37
C ALA A 183 -11.51 0.84 -4.74
N ALA A 184 -10.89 0.03 -3.86
CA ALA A 184 -10.74 -1.40 -4.06
C ALA A 184 -12.13 -2.08 -4.17
N VAL A 185 -12.98 -1.88 -3.17
CA VAL A 185 -14.30 -2.52 -3.10
C VAL A 185 -15.18 -2.12 -4.28
N LEU A 186 -15.09 -0.87 -4.76
CA LEU A 186 -15.81 -0.39 -5.94
C LEU A 186 -15.59 -1.27 -7.19
N VAL A 187 -14.38 -1.82 -7.36
CA VAL A 187 -14.00 -2.61 -8.54
C VAL A 187 -13.91 -4.11 -8.28
N MET A 188 -14.20 -4.56 -7.06
CA MET A 188 -14.38 -5.97 -6.72
C MET A 188 -15.66 -6.52 -7.37
N ARG A 189 -15.72 -7.85 -7.55
CA ARG A 189 -16.84 -8.54 -8.20
C ARG A 189 -17.36 -9.68 -7.35
N GLY A 190 -18.63 -10.04 -7.55
CA GLY A 190 -19.26 -11.18 -6.87
C GLY A 190 -19.24 -11.04 -5.34
N TRP A 191 -19.02 -12.17 -4.67
CA TRP A 191 -19.06 -12.25 -3.21
C TRP A 191 -18.01 -11.39 -2.51
N TRP A 192 -16.83 -11.20 -3.13
CA TRP A 192 -15.76 -10.35 -2.57
C TRP A 192 -16.17 -8.88 -2.47
N ARG A 193 -17.04 -8.39 -3.37
CA ARG A 193 -17.58 -7.02 -3.27
C ARG A 193 -18.46 -6.87 -2.04
N VAL A 194 -19.28 -7.88 -1.75
CA VAL A 194 -20.17 -7.88 -0.57
C VAL A 194 -19.33 -7.91 0.70
N VAL A 195 -18.38 -8.84 0.80
CA VAL A 195 -17.47 -8.94 1.95
C VAL A 195 -16.67 -7.66 2.13
N GLY A 196 -16.16 -7.08 1.04
CA GLY A 196 -15.46 -5.80 1.07
C GLY A 196 -16.30 -4.66 1.65
N TRP A 197 -17.57 -4.52 1.21
CA TRP A 197 -18.46 -3.49 1.76
C TRP A 197 -18.83 -3.74 3.22
N VAL A 198 -19.04 -5.00 3.62
CA VAL A 198 -19.31 -5.34 5.01
C VAL A 198 -18.12 -5.00 5.91
N LEU A 199 -16.91 -5.44 5.55
CA LEU A 199 -15.70 -5.17 6.34
C LEU A 199 -15.39 -3.67 6.40
N LEU A 200 -15.51 -2.96 5.28
CA LEU A 200 -15.32 -1.51 5.24
C LEU A 200 -16.38 -0.80 6.09
N GLY A 201 -17.65 -1.18 5.96
CA GLY A 201 -18.75 -0.63 6.75
C GLY A 201 -18.56 -0.84 8.24
N VAL A 202 -18.22 -2.06 8.67
CA VAL A 202 -17.93 -2.37 10.08
C VAL A 202 -16.73 -1.57 10.59
N GLY A 203 -15.65 -1.48 9.81
CA GLY A 203 -14.45 -0.75 10.19
C GLY A 203 -14.64 0.76 10.29
N VAL A 204 -15.54 1.34 9.48
CA VAL A 204 -15.80 2.79 9.44
C VAL A 204 -16.94 3.19 10.39
N VAL A 205 -18.04 2.45 10.39
CA VAL A 205 -19.25 2.79 11.16
C VAL A 205 -19.20 2.20 12.57
N GLY A 206 -18.54 1.06 12.78
CA GLY A 206 -18.39 0.42 14.09
C GLY A 206 -17.85 1.36 15.16
N PRO A 207 -16.73 2.07 14.93
CA PRO A 207 -16.20 3.07 15.85
C PRO A 207 -17.22 4.18 16.17
N VAL A 208 -17.88 4.74 15.14
CA VAL A 208 -18.91 5.79 15.31
C VAL A 208 -20.03 5.35 16.25
N VAL A 209 -20.50 4.11 16.09
CA VAL A 209 -21.59 3.56 16.92
C VAL A 209 -21.14 3.29 18.36
N TRP A 210 -19.90 2.83 18.53
CA TRP A 210 -19.39 2.41 19.84
C TRP A 210 -18.88 3.57 20.69
N SER A 211 -18.05 4.45 20.13
CA SER A 211 -17.42 5.57 20.83
C SER A 211 -18.35 6.80 20.94
N ARG A 212 -19.30 6.93 20.00
CA ARG A 212 -20.16 8.11 19.81
C ARG A 212 -19.41 9.44 19.69
N THR A 213 -18.18 9.42 19.18
CA THR A 213 -17.39 10.64 19.04
C THR A 213 -17.51 11.28 17.66
N LEU A 214 -17.50 12.62 17.61
CA LEU A 214 -17.69 13.38 16.37
C LEU A 214 -16.54 13.20 15.36
N TRP A 215 -15.32 12.96 15.82
CA TRP A 215 -14.15 12.76 14.95
C TRP A 215 -14.16 11.41 14.22
N ASP A 216 -14.97 10.44 14.67
CA ASP A 216 -15.15 9.19 13.92
C ASP A 216 -15.92 9.37 12.60
N LEU A 217 -16.59 10.53 12.41
CA LEU A 217 -17.15 10.93 11.11
C LEU A 217 -16.08 11.11 10.04
N GLY A 218 -14.83 11.38 10.42
CA GLY A 218 -13.75 11.58 9.47
C GLY A 218 -13.47 10.36 8.61
N HIS A 219 -13.56 9.15 9.18
CA HIS A 219 -13.47 7.92 8.41
C HIS A 219 -14.63 7.78 7.41
N VAL A 220 -15.83 8.25 7.78
CA VAL A 220 -17.00 8.27 6.88
C VAL A 220 -16.76 9.25 5.73
N PHE A 221 -16.36 10.49 6.02
CA PHE A 221 -16.10 11.49 5.00
C PHE A 221 -14.95 11.09 4.08
N ALA A 222 -13.85 10.56 4.62
CA ALA A 222 -12.74 10.05 3.83
C ALA A 222 -13.16 8.90 2.90
N THR A 223 -13.98 7.97 3.41
CA THR A 223 -14.54 6.86 2.62
C THR A 223 -15.40 7.37 1.47
N VAL A 224 -16.33 8.30 1.74
CA VAL A 224 -17.24 8.86 0.73
C VAL A 224 -16.48 9.67 -0.32
N CYS A 225 -15.55 10.55 0.11
CA CYS A 225 -14.75 11.35 -0.80
C CYS A 225 -13.85 10.48 -1.69
N GLY A 226 -13.15 9.52 -1.08
CA GLY A 226 -12.31 8.57 -1.81
C GLY A 226 -13.12 7.74 -2.81
N LEU A 227 -14.29 7.24 -2.40
CA LEU A 227 -15.21 6.50 -3.26
C LEU A 227 -15.70 7.35 -4.45
N GLY A 228 -16.12 8.59 -4.18
CA GLY A 228 -16.59 9.51 -5.22
C GLY A 228 -15.54 9.78 -6.27
N VAL A 229 -14.31 10.09 -5.84
CA VAL A 229 -13.17 10.29 -6.75
C VAL A 229 -12.82 9.01 -7.51
N ALA A 230 -12.78 7.85 -6.83
CA ALA A 230 -12.53 6.57 -7.47
C ALA A 230 -13.57 6.26 -8.55
N TRP A 231 -14.85 6.52 -8.27
CA TRP A 231 -15.94 6.35 -9.22
C TRP A 231 -15.78 7.25 -10.46
N VAL A 232 -15.48 8.54 -10.27
CA VAL A 232 -15.19 9.46 -11.39
C VAL A 232 -14.03 8.94 -12.23
N LEU A 233 -12.93 8.52 -11.59
CA LEU A 233 -11.74 8.04 -12.29
C LEU A 233 -11.97 6.78 -13.13
N VAL A 234 -12.86 5.88 -12.69
CA VAL A 234 -13.25 4.68 -13.48
C VAL A 234 -14.14 5.05 -14.66
N ARG A 235 -14.92 6.13 -14.56
CA ARG A 235 -15.73 6.65 -15.67
C ARG A 235 -14.89 7.38 -16.72
N VAL A 236 -13.84 8.08 -16.29
CA VAL A 236 -12.97 8.86 -17.17
C VAL A 236 -12.01 7.97 -17.95
N ALA A 237 -11.55 6.85 -17.39
CA ALA A 237 -10.64 5.95 -18.09
C ALA A 237 -10.74 4.50 -17.60
N PRO A 238 -10.52 3.51 -18.48
CA PRO A 238 -10.64 2.11 -18.13
C PRO A 238 -9.62 1.70 -17.05
N LEU A 239 -9.96 0.63 -16.34
CA LEU A 239 -9.06 0.01 -15.37
C LEU A 239 -7.85 -0.61 -16.07
N ARG A 240 -6.70 -0.51 -15.41
CA ARG A 240 -5.44 -1.11 -15.84
C ARG A 240 -5.49 -2.63 -15.72
N ARG A 241 -4.92 -3.30 -16.71
CA ARG A 241 -4.48 -4.70 -16.61
C ARG A 241 -3.15 -4.71 -15.84
N PRO A 242 -3.04 -5.43 -14.72
CA PRO A 242 -1.80 -5.44 -13.95
C PRO A 242 -0.63 -5.92 -14.82
N PRO A 243 0.54 -5.26 -14.75
CA PRO A 243 1.70 -5.68 -15.53
C PRO A 243 2.16 -7.07 -15.11
N ASP A 244 2.51 -7.93 -16.08
CA ASP A 244 3.16 -9.20 -15.79
C ASP A 244 4.66 -8.99 -15.59
N LEU A 245 5.04 -8.73 -14.33
CA LEU A 245 6.42 -8.51 -13.96
C LEU A 245 7.20 -9.81 -13.71
N ARG A 246 6.53 -10.97 -13.70
CA ARG A 246 7.19 -12.24 -13.32
C ARG A 246 8.22 -12.68 -14.35
N GLY A 247 7.94 -12.45 -15.63
CA GLY A 247 8.86 -12.76 -16.74
C GLY A 247 10.12 -11.89 -16.77
N CYS A 248 10.09 -10.71 -16.14
CA CYS A 248 11.22 -9.78 -16.08
C CYS A 248 12.13 -10.02 -14.87
N LEU A 249 11.74 -10.90 -13.93
CA LEU A 249 12.52 -11.19 -12.73
C LEU A 249 13.53 -12.31 -13.00
N PRO A 250 14.78 -12.21 -12.50
CA PRO A 250 15.80 -13.22 -12.72
C PRO A 250 15.33 -14.63 -12.35
N VAL A 251 15.53 -15.58 -13.26
CA VAL A 251 15.34 -17.00 -12.99
C VAL A 251 16.59 -17.51 -12.28
N PRO A 252 16.49 -18.31 -11.21
CA PRO A 252 17.65 -19.02 -10.70
C PRO A 252 18.21 -19.86 -11.83
N ALA A 253 19.47 -19.62 -12.22
CA ALA A 253 20.18 -20.55 -13.07
C ALA A 253 20.36 -21.84 -12.25
N CYS A 254 19.41 -22.77 -12.35
CA CYS A 254 19.69 -24.16 -12.00
C CYS A 254 20.81 -24.58 -12.94
N GLY A 255 21.97 -24.95 -12.38
CA GLY A 255 23.20 -25.25 -13.11
C GLY A 255 22.94 -25.93 -14.44
N GLY A 256 22.93 -25.12 -15.50
CA GLY A 256 23.25 -25.60 -16.83
C GLY A 256 24.72 -25.93 -16.77
N ARG A 257 25.08 -27.19 -17.00
CA ARG A 257 26.39 -27.44 -17.60
C ARG A 257 26.49 -26.49 -18.78
N ASP A 258 27.52 -25.66 -18.79
CA ASP A 258 27.99 -25.05 -20.02
C ASP A 258 28.10 -26.15 -21.08
N ARG A 259 27.12 -26.23 -21.98
CA ARG A 259 27.41 -26.69 -23.33
C ARG A 259 27.87 -25.42 -24.03
N GLY A 260 29.18 -25.29 -24.15
CA GLY A 260 29.85 -24.14 -24.74
C GLY A 260 29.34 -23.80 -26.15
N PRO A 261 29.77 -22.65 -26.70
CA PRO A 261 29.37 -22.24 -28.04
C PRO A 261 30.01 -23.19 -29.06
N GLY A 262 29.23 -24.09 -29.62
CA GLY A 262 29.72 -25.11 -30.54
C GLY A 262 28.63 -25.66 -31.44
N ALA A 263 28.25 -24.87 -32.44
CA ALA A 263 27.92 -25.30 -33.82
C ALA A 263 27.11 -24.19 -34.50
N VAL A 264 27.81 -23.20 -35.04
CA VAL A 264 27.30 -22.43 -36.18
C VAL A 264 27.36 -23.37 -37.37
N GLY A 265 26.21 -23.94 -37.76
CA GLY A 265 26.07 -24.65 -39.02
C GLY A 265 26.02 -23.63 -40.16
N ALA A 266 27.13 -23.50 -40.89
CA ALA A 266 27.18 -22.81 -42.17
C ALA A 266 26.49 -23.65 -43.28
N PRO A 267 26.07 -23.04 -44.41
CA PRO A 267 25.03 -23.56 -45.29
C PRO A 267 25.55 -24.62 -46.26
N GLY A 268 24.87 -25.77 -46.34
CA GLY A 268 25.12 -26.83 -47.31
C GLY A 268 24.57 -26.47 -48.69
N GLU A 269 25.50 -26.25 -49.60
CA GLU A 269 25.49 -26.38 -51.07
C GLU A 269 24.17 -26.72 -51.79
N VAL A 270 23.78 -25.82 -52.68
CA VAL A 270 22.80 -26.01 -53.75
C VAL A 270 23.45 -26.85 -54.86
N GLY A 271 22.95 -28.07 -55.11
CA GLY A 271 23.31 -28.87 -56.28
C GLY A 271 22.58 -28.39 -57.57
N PRO A 272 23.21 -28.47 -58.76
CA PRO A 272 22.67 -27.94 -60.01
C PRO A 272 21.66 -28.90 -60.69
N PRO A 273 20.92 -28.45 -61.73
CA PRO A 273 19.70 -29.10 -62.18
C PRO A 273 19.98 -30.22 -63.21
N VAL A 274 19.20 -31.29 -63.16
CA VAL A 274 19.14 -32.30 -64.23
C VAL A 274 17.97 -31.95 -65.17
N ARG A 275 18.32 -31.66 -66.43
CA ARG A 275 17.41 -31.52 -67.59
C ARG A 275 17.37 -32.83 -68.39
N GLY A 276 16.16 -33.19 -68.86
CA GLY A 276 15.87 -34.02 -70.05
C GLY A 276 15.99 -35.53 -69.84
N GLY A 277 15.13 -36.40 -70.37
CA GLY A 277 14.01 -36.28 -71.30
C GLY A 277 13.58 -37.70 -71.72
N GLY A 278 12.30 -37.89 -72.03
CA GLY A 278 11.69 -39.16 -72.43
C GLY A 278 10.18 -39.08 -72.34
#